data_AF-A0A7K5YCV9-F1
#
_entry.id   AF-A0A7K5YCV9-F1
#
_cell.length_a   1.000
_cell.length_b   1.000
_cell.length_c   1.000
_cell.angle_alpha   90.00
_cell.angle_beta   90.00
_cell.angle_gamma   90.00
#
_symmetry.space_group_name_H-M   'P 1'
#
loop_
_entity.id
_entity.type
_entity.pdbx_description
1 polymer ?
#
loop_
_entity_poly.entity_id
_entity_poly.type
_entity_poly.pdbx_seq_one_letter_code
_entity_poly.pdbx_strand_id
1 'polypeptide(L)'
;TPARCRMRPLAWVGIASLCLGAAWAVPAKERRKAEKAKADLALYENLDLDNYDLTLENYGEILDLSNYEELYDYGDLVPKIEVGTLAPRPKDPVALPDQGTTAEIPKLQLLTAASPVHPAPSPAQALPSCLRCLCIGTSVYCDDADLEHIPPLPPETTYLYARFNRIGTIRASDFTGLKKLKRIDLSSNFISWADADAFRLLPSLQELILPENRLTALPELPRTIVRLDARLNRIPSTGLRPEAFRDLKQLQFLHLSDNQLDYIPAPLPESLRSLHLQNNNIQTMHEDTFCDSQDHSQIRRALEDIRLDGNPINLSLFPNAYFCLPRLPTGHFF
;
A
#
# COMPACT_ATOMS: atom_id res chain seq x y z
N THR A 1 -30.21 81.02 -18.03
CA THR A 1 -30.90 79.90 -18.70
C THR A 1 -30.99 78.72 -17.74
N PRO A 2 -32.10 78.59 -17.01
CA PRO A 2 -32.68 77.24 -16.83
C PRO A 2 -34.22 77.25 -16.76
N ALA A 3 -34.88 76.21 -17.28
CA ALA A 3 -36.30 75.92 -17.07
C ALA A 3 -36.39 74.42 -16.72
N ARG A 4 -36.79 74.03 -15.49
CA ARG A 4 -38.17 73.78 -14.98
C ARG A 4 -38.85 72.61 -15.71
N CYS A 5 -39.54 71.64 -15.11
CA CYS A 5 -40.29 71.51 -13.84
C CYS A 5 -40.51 69.99 -13.53
N ARG A 6 -40.49 69.51 -12.26
CA ARG A 6 -41.65 69.14 -11.37
C ARG A 6 -42.70 68.20 -12.03
N MET A 7 -43.29 67.15 -11.43
CA MET A 7 -43.65 66.86 -10.02
C MET A 7 -44.15 65.38 -9.89
N ARG A 8 -44.02 64.79 -8.69
CA ARG A 8 -44.65 63.54 -8.12
C ARG A 8 -46.11 63.84 -7.63
N PRO A 9 -46.87 62.99 -6.86
CA PRO A 9 -47.05 61.51 -6.65
C PRO A 9 -48.57 61.08 -6.44
N LEU A 10 -48.84 59.92 -5.75
CA LEU A 10 -50.09 59.35 -5.12
C LEU A 10 -50.87 58.31 -5.97
N ALA A 11 -51.50 57.22 -5.46
CA ALA A 11 -51.84 56.66 -4.14
C ALA A 11 -52.07 55.11 -4.29
N TRP A 12 -51.68 54.22 -3.36
CA TRP A 12 -52.50 53.61 -2.27
C TRP A 12 -53.96 53.26 -2.61
N VAL A 13 -54.30 51.96 -2.65
CA VAL A 13 -55.42 51.30 -1.94
C VAL A 13 -55.11 49.79 -1.86
N GLY A 14 -55.11 49.22 -0.65
CA GLY A 14 -55.23 47.78 -0.42
C GLY A 14 -56.65 47.39 -0.01
N ILE A 15 -56.90 46.08 0.17
CA ILE A 15 -57.63 45.45 1.30
C ILE A 15 -58.24 44.08 0.89
N ALA A 16 -57.92 43.08 1.74
CA ALA A 16 -58.67 41.88 2.21
C ALA A 16 -59.35 40.93 1.21
N SER A 17 -59.01 39.63 1.21
CA SER A 17 -59.31 38.56 2.20
C SER A 17 -60.75 38.04 2.10
N LEU A 18 -60.95 36.76 1.74
CA LEU A 18 -61.46 35.74 2.67
C LEU A 18 -61.52 34.31 2.08
N CYS A 19 -61.36 33.38 3.01
CA CYS A 19 -61.33 31.92 2.97
C CYS A 19 -62.49 31.18 2.28
N LEU A 20 -62.20 29.95 1.83
CA LEU A 20 -63.07 28.78 2.04
C LEU A 20 -62.25 27.48 1.94
N GLY A 21 -62.36 26.64 2.96
CA GLY A 21 -61.73 25.31 3.03
C GLY A 21 -62.61 24.21 2.45
N ALA A 22 -61.98 23.04 2.20
CA ALA A 22 -62.66 21.75 2.19
C ALA A 22 -61.63 20.64 2.42
N ALA A 23 -61.87 19.85 3.47
CA ALA A 23 -61.20 18.60 3.78
C ALA A 23 -61.89 17.44 3.06
N TRP A 24 -61.14 16.49 2.49
CA TRP A 24 -61.64 15.16 2.13
C TRP A 24 -60.60 14.05 2.39
N ALA A 25 -60.94 13.24 3.39
CA ALA A 25 -60.79 11.80 3.59
C ALA A 25 -59.62 11.00 2.95
N VAL A 26 -58.92 10.30 3.85
CA VAL A 26 -58.05 9.12 3.63
C VAL A 26 -58.91 7.85 3.48
N PRO A 27 -58.60 6.90 2.57
CA PRO A 27 -59.15 5.55 2.65
C PRO A 27 -58.20 4.60 3.41
N ALA A 28 -58.78 3.93 4.40
CA ALA A 28 -58.18 2.81 5.12
C ALA A 28 -58.25 1.51 4.31
N LYS A 29 -57.13 0.79 4.18
CA LYS A 29 -57.15 -0.63 3.83
C LYS A 29 -56.00 -1.39 4.52
N GLU A 30 -56.42 -2.31 5.38
CA GLU A 30 -55.72 -3.54 5.82
C GLU A 30 -54.50 -3.44 6.75
N ARG A 31 -54.81 -3.09 8.01
CA ARG A 31 -54.22 -3.74 9.19
C ARG A 31 -54.63 -5.22 9.23
N ARG A 32 -53.69 -6.14 9.02
CA ARG A 32 -53.72 -7.53 9.53
C ARG A 32 -52.36 -8.20 9.29
N LYS A 33 -51.44 -8.06 10.26
CA LYS A 33 -50.30 -8.96 10.54
C LYS A 33 -49.48 -8.39 11.70
N ALA A 34 -50.10 -8.32 12.87
CA ALA A 34 -49.41 -8.00 14.13
C ALA A 34 -50.22 -8.61 15.29
N GLU A 35 -50.35 -9.94 15.31
CA GLU A 35 -50.88 -10.71 16.46
C GLU A 35 -50.71 -12.22 16.21
N LYS A 36 -49.49 -12.71 16.50
CA LYS A 36 -49.03 -14.11 16.71
C LYS A 36 -47.51 -14.05 16.50
N ALA A 37 -46.62 -14.27 17.45
CA ALA A 37 -46.68 -15.08 18.66
C ALA A 37 -46.01 -14.34 19.82
N LYS A 38 -46.79 -14.05 20.86
CA LYS A 38 -46.33 -13.69 22.20
C LYS A 38 -46.86 -14.79 23.12
N ALA A 39 -46.19 -15.92 23.04
CA ALA A 39 -46.27 -17.14 23.84
C ALA A 39 -45.05 -17.91 23.30
N ASP A 40 -43.89 -17.91 23.95
CA ASP A 40 -43.66 -18.57 25.22
C ASP A 40 -42.55 -17.85 26.01
N LEU A 41 -42.93 -16.93 26.89
CA LEU A 41 -42.02 -16.30 27.86
C LEU A 41 -42.57 -16.50 29.27
N ALA A 42 -42.60 -17.75 29.71
CA ALA A 42 -42.83 -18.14 31.10
C ALA A 42 -42.50 -19.62 31.29
N LEU A 43 -41.23 -19.96 31.48
CA LEU A 43 -40.84 -21.08 32.32
C LEU A 43 -39.39 -20.94 32.77
N TYR A 44 -39.21 -21.03 34.09
CA TYR A 44 -37.96 -21.11 34.85
C TYR A 44 -37.21 -19.81 35.18
N GLU A 45 -37.70 -19.16 36.23
CA GLU A 45 -36.83 -18.60 37.27
C GLU A 45 -36.14 -19.74 38.06
N ASN A 46 -34.89 -19.46 38.45
CA ASN A 46 -34.08 -20.05 39.53
C ASN A 46 -33.42 -21.42 39.27
N LEU A 47 -32.09 -21.40 39.10
CA LEU A 47 -31.11 -22.18 39.86
C LEU A 47 -29.68 -21.70 39.52
N ASP A 48 -29.02 -21.09 40.51
CA ASP A 48 -27.56 -20.90 40.55
C ASP A 48 -26.86 -22.27 40.55
N LEU A 49 -25.74 -22.41 39.83
CA LEU A 49 -24.65 -23.34 40.14
C LEU A 49 -23.40 -22.99 39.31
N ASP A 50 -22.34 -22.58 40.00
CA ASP A 50 -20.96 -22.67 39.55
C ASP A 50 -20.65 -24.08 39.02
N ASN A 51 -19.93 -24.20 37.90
CA ASN A 51 -18.80 -25.11 37.65
C ASN A 51 -18.60 -25.38 36.13
N TYR A 52 -17.35 -25.46 35.74
CA TYR A 52 -16.82 -25.72 34.40
C TYR A 52 -17.44 -26.95 33.70
N ASP A 53 -17.78 -26.83 32.40
CA ASP A 53 -17.37 -27.81 31.39
C ASP A 53 -17.45 -27.25 29.95
N LEU A 54 -16.43 -27.54 29.14
CA LEU A 54 -16.33 -27.13 27.74
C LEU A 54 -17.06 -28.15 26.87
N THR A 55 -18.15 -27.77 26.20
CA THR A 55 -18.81 -28.62 25.21
C THR A 55 -18.79 -28.06 23.79
N LEU A 56 -18.47 -28.98 22.88
CA LEU A 56 -18.11 -28.86 21.48
C LEU A 56 -19.29 -28.52 20.55
N GLU A 57 -19.89 -27.33 20.66
CA GLU A 57 -20.92 -26.89 19.68
C GLU A 57 -20.81 -25.42 19.22
N ASN A 58 -19.72 -24.71 19.56
CA ASN A 58 -19.51 -23.33 19.11
C ASN A 58 -18.47 -23.19 17.96
N TYR A 59 -18.42 -24.17 17.06
CA TYR A 59 -17.69 -24.08 15.79
C TYR A 59 -18.68 -23.85 14.66
N GLY A 60 -19.09 -22.60 14.47
CA GLY A 60 -19.92 -22.26 13.31
C GLY A 60 -20.55 -20.89 13.42
N GLU A 61 -19.79 -19.85 13.03
CA GLU A 61 -20.21 -18.54 12.49
C GLU A 61 -19.01 -17.59 12.64
N ILE A 62 -18.40 -16.90 11.66
CA ILE A 62 -18.57 -16.68 10.21
C ILE A 62 -17.13 -16.40 9.71
N LEU A 63 -16.58 -17.25 8.84
CA LEU A 63 -15.40 -16.88 8.05
C LEU A 63 -15.90 -16.13 6.81
N ASP A 64 -15.66 -14.83 6.78
CA ASP A 64 -15.91 -13.99 5.61
C ASP A 64 -14.97 -14.41 4.47
N LEU A 65 -15.51 -15.22 3.56
CA LEU A 65 -14.80 -15.77 2.39
C LEU A 65 -14.62 -14.76 1.26
N SER A 66 -14.98 -13.49 1.44
CA SER A 66 -14.76 -12.44 0.42
C SER A 66 -13.31 -11.95 0.33
N ASN A 67 -12.43 -12.39 1.24
CA ASN A 67 -11.03 -11.96 1.31
C ASN A 67 -10.02 -13.06 0.91
N TYR A 68 -10.48 -14.15 0.28
CA TYR A 68 -9.63 -15.28 -0.13
C TYR A 68 -9.61 -15.46 -1.67
N GLU A 69 -9.21 -14.40 -2.37
CA GLU A 69 -8.72 -14.50 -3.75
C GLU A 69 -7.24 -14.06 -3.80
N GLU A 70 -6.38 -14.74 -3.04
CA GLU A 70 -4.98 -14.87 -3.43
C GLU A 70 -4.87 -16.12 -4.33
N LEU A 71 -5.01 -15.91 -5.63
CA LEU A 71 -4.65 -16.92 -6.61
C LEU A 71 -3.11 -17.04 -6.63
N TYR A 72 -2.58 -17.89 -5.75
CA TYR A 72 -1.17 -18.28 -5.79
C TYR A 72 -0.90 -19.01 -7.12
N ASP A 73 -0.13 -18.37 -7.99
CA ASP A 73 0.40 -18.98 -9.22
C ASP A 73 1.51 -19.99 -8.86
N TYR A 74 1.09 -21.21 -8.51
CA TYR A 74 1.98 -22.36 -8.31
C TYR A 74 2.35 -23.04 -9.65
N GLY A 75 2.50 -22.28 -10.73
CA GLY A 75 2.76 -22.81 -12.08
C GLY A 75 4.20 -23.29 -12.36
N ASP A 76 5.20 -22.91 -11.55
CA ASP A 76 6.61 -23.08 -11.92
C ASP A 76 7.40 -24.16 -11.16
N LEU A 77 6.73 -25.03 -10.39
CA LEU A 77 7.38 -26.16 -9.70
C LEU A 77 7.15 -27.50 -10.41
N VAL A 78 7.62 -27.62 -11.65
CA VAL A 78 7.94 -28.94 -12.22
C VAL A 78 9.26 -28.87 -12.97
N PRO A 79 10.38 -29.36 -12.40
CA PRO A 79 11.54 -29.67 -13.21
C PRO A 79 11.17 -30.80 -14.18
N LYS A 80 11.17 -30.53 -15.49
CA LYS A 80 11.22 -31.58 -16.51
C LYS A 80 12.51 -32.37 -16.30
N ILE A 81 12.39 -33.58 -15.76
CA ILE A 81 13.48 -34.55 -15.74
C ILE A 81 13.57 -35.13 -17.14
N GLU A 82 14.53 -34.65 -17.94
CA GLU A 82 14.96 -35.34 -19.15
C GLU A 82 15.94 -36.45 -18.76
N VAL A 83 15.54 -37.70 -18.97
CA VAL A 83 16.35 -38.90 -18.74
C VAL A 83 17.06 -39.28 -20.04
N GLY A 84 18.40 -39.30 -20.00
CA GLY A 84 19.29 -39.87 -21.02
C GLY A 84 20.62 -39.11 -21.05
N THR A 85 21.82 -39.69 -21.05
CA THR A 85 22.29 -41.07 -21.18
C THR A 85 23.68 -41.13 -20.53
N LEU A 86 24.08 -42.29 -20.00
CA LEU A 86 25.32 -42.57 -19.26
C LEU A 86 26.60 -42.00 -19.90
N ALA A 87 27.40 -41.26 -19.12
CA ALA A 87 28.79 -40.92 -19.47
C ALA A 87 29.71 -42.16 -19.31
N PRO A 88 30.71 -42.38 -20.18
CA PRO A 88 31.59 -43.54 -20.10
C PRO A 88 32.61 -43.42 -18.96
N ARG A 89 32.98 -44.57 -18.39
CA ARG A 89 34.01 -44.71 -17.33
C ARG A 89 35.42 -44.38 -17.83
N PRO A 90 36.28 -43.78 -16.99
CA PRO A 90 37.71 -43.63 -17.30
C PRO A 90 38.42 -44.99 -17.20
N LYS A 91 39.39 -45.23 -18.09
CA LYS A 91 40.32 -46.36 -18.03
C LYS A 91 41.64 -45.90 -17.42
N ASP A 92 42.13 -46.64 -16.43
CA ASP A 92 43.48 -46.52 -15.85
C ASP A 92 44.58 -47.04 -16.83
N PRO A 93 45.87 -47.08 -16.43
CA PRO A 93 46.86 -46.03 -16.64
C PRO A 93 47.99 -46.47 -17.59
N VAL A 94 48.63 -45.54 -18.31
CA VAL A 94 49.79 -45.85 -19.17
C VAL A 94 51.00 -45.02 -18.76
N ALA A 95 52.14 -45.70 -18.81
CA ALA A 95 53.42 -45.42 -18.18
C ALA A 95 54.17 -44.15 -18.65
N LEU A 96 55.05 -43.68 -17.77
CA LEU A 96 56.13 -42.73 -18.01
C LEU A 96 57.08 -43.19 -19.12
N PRO A 97 57.76 -42.22 -19.76
CA PRO A 97 59.20 -42.32 -19.92
C PRO A 97 59.96 -41.09 -19.41
N ASP A 98 61.16 -41.39 -18.88
CA ASP A 98 62.24 -40.47 -18.54
C ASP A 98 62.64 -39.56 -19.69
N GLN A 99 62.89 -38.29 -19.37
CA GLN A 99 64.03 -37.53 -19.90
C GLN A 99 64.24 -36.26 -19.06
N GLY A 100 65.40 -36.16 -18.42
CA GLY A 100 65.82 -34.98 -17.69
C GLY A 100 66.35 -33.88 -18.60
N THR A 101 66.17 -32.64 -18.17
CA THR A 101 67.12 -31.54 -18.45
C THR A 101 66.90 -30.39 -17.44
N THR A 102 68.02 -30.09 -16.78
CA THR A 102 68.49 -28.92 -16.02
C THR A 102 67.77 -27.56 -16.02
N ALA A 103 67.90 -26.89 -14.85
CA ALA A 103 67.95 -25.43 -14.57
C ALA A 103 66.62 -24.67 -14.63
N GLU A 104 66.27 -23.69 -13.77
CA GLU A 104 66.98 -22.86 -12.79
C GLU A 104 65.90 -22.17 -11.91
N ILE A 105 66.19 -21.85 -10.64
CA ILE A 105 65.29 -21.13 -9.72
C ILE A 105 65.63 -19.63 -9.75
N PRO A 106 64.69 -18.72 -10.09
CA PRO A 106 64.91 -17.29 -9.85
C PRO A 106 64.36 -16.87 -8.48
N LYS A 107 65.28 -16.28 -7.70
CA LYS A 107 65.06 -15.56 -6.43
C LYS A 107 63.94 -14.53 -6.50
N LEU A 108 63.14 -14.48 -5.44
CA LEU A 108 62.22 -13.39 -5.12
C LEU A 108 63.04 -12.13 -4.76
N GLN A 109 62.93 -11.07 -5.57
CA GLN A 109 63.49 -9.75 -5.26
C GLN A 109 62.49 -8.94 -4.43
N LEU A 110 62.96 -8.48 -3.27
CA LEU A 110 62.31 -7.51 -2.41
C LEU A 110 62.60 -6.11 -2.98
N LEU A 111 61.57 -5.38 -3.42
CA LEU A 111 61.68 -3.97 -3.78
C LEU A 111 60.68 -3.15 -2.97
N THR A 112 61.25 -2.28 -2.15
CA THR A 112 60.65 -1.23 -1.35
C THR A 112 60.14 -0.08 -2.22
N ALA A 113 58.93 0.42 -1.94
CA ALA A 113 58.61 1.85 -2.07
C ALA A 113 57.32 2.16 -1.30
N ALA A 114 57.43 3.05 -0.31
CA ALA A 114 56.31 3.60 0.43
C ALA A 114 55.57 4.65 -0.42
N SER A 115 54.24 4.63 -0.35
CA SER A 115 53.37 5.79 -0.55
C SER A 115 52.08 5.57 0.24
N PRO A 116 51.58 6.58 0.97
CA PRO A 116 50.40 6.42 1.82
C PRO A 116 49.15 6.53 0.96
N VAL A 117 48.67 5.40 0.46
CA VAL A 117 47.31 5.30 -0.04
C VAL A 117 46.44 4.99 1.17
N HIS A 118 45.60 5.96 1.56
CA HIS A 118 44.51 5.71 2.50
C HIS A 118 43.77 4.44 2.03
N PRO A 119 43.64 3.39 2.85
CA PRO A 119 42.78 2.29 2.49
C PRO A 119 41.35 2.83 2.45
N ALA A 120 40.76 2.79 1.26
CA ALA A 120 39.31 2.80 1.12
C ALA A 120 38.74 1.78 2.12
N PRO A 121 37.62 2.07 2.79
CA PRO A 121 37.05 1.13 3.75
C PRO A 121 36.76 -0.17 3.00
N SER A 122 37.49 -1.21 3.38
CA SER A 122 37.21 -2.58 2.97
C SER A 122 35.77 -2.89 3.40
N PRO A 123 34.99 -3.62 2.57
CA PRO A 123 33.69 -4.12 2.99
C PRO A 123 33.96 -5.14 4.09
N ALA A 124 33.99 -4.66 5.33
CA ALA A 124 34.18 -5.46 6.52
C ALA A 124 33.01 -6.45 6.58
N GLN A 125 33.28 -7.68 6.16
CA GLN A 125 32.58 -8.90 6.58
C GLN A 125 31.05 -8.79 6.60
N ALA A 126 30.47 -8.28 5.51
CA ALA A 126 29.08 -8.54 5.21
C ALA A 126 28.91 -10.05 4.98
N LEU A 127 28.49 -10.77 6.02
CA LEU A 127 28.03 -12.14 5.88
C LEU A 127 26.95 -12.17 4.78
N PRO A 128 27.03 -13.09 3.81
CA PRO A 128 26.00 -13.22 2.79
C PRO A 128 24.63 -13.23 3.44
N SER A 129 23.69 -12.39 2.98
CA SER A 129 22.30 -12.38 3.46
C SER A 129 21.70 -13.78 3.47
N CYS A 130 22.07 -14.63 2.50
CA CYS A 130 21.66 -16.03 2.41
C CYS A 130 22.17 -16.98 3.53
N LEU A 131 22.97 -16.49 4.48
CA LEU A 131 23.31 -17.24 5.70
C LEU A 131 22.31 -16.99 6.84
N ARG A 132 21.67 -15.81 6.85
CA ARG A 132 20.63 -15.44 7.83
C ARG A 132 19.22 -15.52 7.26
N CYS A 133 19.11 -15.50 5.93
CA CYS A 133 17.88 -15.52 5.17
C CYS A 133 17.86 -16.72 4.22
N LEU A 134 16.68 -17.11 3.77
CA LEU A 134 16.49 -18.14 2.76
C LEU A 134 16.49 -17.51 1.36
N CYS A 135 17.44 -17.92 0.50
CA CYS A 135 17.53 -17.46 -0.87
C CYS A 135 17.03 -18.55 -1.84
N ILE A 136 15.96 -18.29 -2.58
CA ILE A 136 15.41 -19.20 -3.59
C ILE A 136 15.29 -18.46 -4.92
N GLY A 137 16.05 -18.90 -5.93
CA GLY A 137 16.13 -18.22 -7.21
C GLY A 137 16.66 -16.79 -7.05
N THR A 138 15.86 -15.80 -7.44
CA THR A 138 16.16 -14.37 -7.26
C THR A 138 15.41 -13.73 -6.09
N SER A 139 14.79 -14.56 -5.23
CA SER A 139 14.03 -14.10 -4.06
C SER A 139 14.82 -14.31 -2.79
N VAL A 140 14.80 -13.32 -1.89
CA VAL A 140 15.42 -13.37 -0.57
C VAL A 140 14.33 -13.26 0.49
N TYR A 141 14.20 -14.29 1.32
CA TYR A 141 13.23 -14.41 2.41
C TYR A 141 13.94 -14.29 3.75
N CYS A 142 13.75 -13.18 4.42
CA CYS A 142 14.30 -12.81 5.72
C CYS A 142 13.21 -12.58 6.77
N ASP A 143 12.01 -13.16 6.59
CA ASP A 143 10.93 -13.00 7.55
C ASP A 143 11.34 -13.53 8.93
N ASP A 144 11.05 -12.78 10.00
CA ASP A 144 11.32 -13.16 11.40
C ASP A 144 12.78 -13.60 11.67
N ALA A 145 13.75 -12.90 11.07
CA ALA A 145 15.18 -13.22 11.18
C ALA A 145 15.93 -12.34 12.20
N ASP A 146 15.18 -11.66 13.09
CA ASP A 146 15.66 -10.67 14.06
C ASP A 146 16.61 -9.64 13.41
N LEU A 147 16.24 -9.13 12.24
CA LEU A 147 17.01 -8.12 11.53
C LEU A 147 16.76 -6.73 12.11
N GLU A 148 17.83 -6.01 12.45
CA GLU A 148 17.78 -4.58 12.82
C GLU A 148 18.09 -3.66 11.63
N HIS A 149 18.73 -4.20 10.60
CA HIS A 149 19.12 -3.52 9.38
C HIS A 149 18.95 -4.46 8.18
N ILE A 150 18.79 -3.88 6.99
CA ILE A 150 18.73 -4.65 5.74
C ILE A 150 20.12 -5.23 5.47
N PRO A 151 20.28 -6.58 5.39
CA PRO A 151 21.57 -7.19 5.13
C PRO A 151 21.97 -6.99 3.66
N PRO A 152 23.26 -7.06 3.31
CA PRO A 152 23.71 -6.95 1.93
C PRO A 152 23.09 -8.02 1.02
N LEU A 153 22.35 -7.58 0.00
CA LEU A 153 21.55 -8.43 -0.87
C LEU A 153 22.35 -8.85 -2.12
N PRO A 154 22.11 -10.06 -2.67
CA PRO A 154 22.68 -10.46 -3.95
C PRO A 154 22.28 -9.48 -5.07
N PRO A 155 23.19 -9.12 -6.00
CA PRO A 155 22.87 -8.17 -7.08
C PRO A 155 21.70 -8.57 -7.99
N GLU A 156 21.43 -9.88 -8.07
CA GLU A 156 20.38 -10.49 -8.88
C GLU A 156 19.00 -10.52 -8.17
N THR A 157 18.91 -10.01 -6.95
CA THR A 157 17.68 -10.01 -6.16
C THR A 157 16.56 -9.27 -6.90
N THR A 158 15.44 -9.96 -7.08
CA THR A 158 14.21 -9.45 -7.71
C THR A 158 13.11 -9.22 -6.67
N TYR A 159 13.06 -10.05 -5.63
CA TYR A 159 12.05 -9.99 -4.58
C TYR A 159 12.73 -10.04 -3.21
N LEU A 160 12.42 -9.09 -2.34
CA LEU A 160 12.85 -9.08 -0.94
C LEU A 160 11.63 -9.16 -0.05
N TYR A 161 11.62 -10.15 0.85
CA TYR A 161 10.64 -10.30 1.92
C TYR A 161 11.39 -10.26 3.25
N ALA A 162 11.13 -9.26 4.08
CA ALA A 162 11.78 -9.08 5.37
C ALA A 162 10.77 -8.61 6.42
N ARG A 163 9.64 -9.31 6.51
CA ARG A 163 8.54 -8.99 7.42
C ARG A 163 8.87 -9.39 8.85
N PHE A 164 8.15 -8.80 9.81
CA PHE A 164 8.25 -9.16 11.23
C PHE A 164 9.68 -9.08 11.79
N ASN A 165 10.44 -8.07 11.34
CA ASN A 165 11.78 -7.81 11.82
C ASN A 165 11.79 -6.55 12.70
N ARG A 166 12.98 -6.09 13.08
CA ARG A 166 13.21 -4.92 13.93
C ARG A 166 13.90 -3.80 13.18
N ILE A 167 13.72 -3.74 11.86
CA ILE A 167 14.40 -2.76 11.01
C ILE A 167 13.90 -1.37 11.37
N GLY A 168 14.81 -0.48 11.79
CA GLY A 168 14.46 0.87 12.23
C GLY A 168 14.64 1.95 11.15
N THR A 169 15.54 1.71 10.20
CA THR A 169 15.96 2.72 9.21
C THR A 169 16.24 2.06 7.86
N ILE A 170 15.90 2.75 6.79
CA ILE A 170 16.25 2.37 5.41
C ILE A 170 17.22 3.39 4.85
N ARG A 171 18.39 2.92 4.38
CA ARG A 171 19.40 3.77 3.76
C ARG A 171 19.45 3.57 2.25
N ALA A 172 19.87 4.58 1.50
CA ALA A 172 20.09 4.45 0.05
C ALA A 172 21.16 3.40 -0.30
N SER A 173 22.13 3.19 0.59
CA SER A 173 23.14 2.13 0.46
C SER A 173 22.56 0.72 0.46
N ASP A 174 21.41 0.50 1.11
CA ASP A 174 20.85 -0.84 1.35
C ASP A 174 20.41 -1.51 0.04
N PHE A 175 20.03 -0.71 -0.96
CA PHE A 175 19.57 -1.19 -2.27
C PHE A 175 20.49 -0.79 -3.43
N THR A 176 21.69 -0.30 -3.14
CA THR A 176 22.62 0.15 -4.18
C THR A 176 22.99 -1.00 -5.11
N GLY A 177 22.81 -0.78 -6.42
CA GLY A 177 23.17 -1.74 -7.46
C GLY A 177 22.12 -2.81 -7.77
N LEU A 178 21.00 -2.85 -7.04
CA LEU A 178 19.92 -3.85 -7.23
C LEU A 178 18.99 -3.48 -8.39
N LYS A 179 19.52 -3.55 -9.62
CA LYS A 179 18.81 -3.13 -10.84
C LYS A 179 17.58 -3.98 -11.16
N LYS A 180 17.51 -5.21 -10.65
CA LYS A 180 16.42 -6.17 -10.93
C LYS A 180 15.34 -6.20 -9.85
N LEU A 181 15.50 -5.45 -8.77
CA LEU A 181 14.56 -5.45 -7.65
C LEU A 181 13.21 -4.89 -8.09
N LYS A 182 12.17 -5.73 -8.00
CA LYS A 182 10.79 -5.40 -8.41
C LYS A 182 9.86 -5.22 -7.22
N ARG A 183 10.08 -5.97 -6.13
CA ARG A 183 9.23 -5.93 -4.95
C ARG A 183 10.05 -5.92 -3.68
N ILE A 184 9.64 -5.06 -2.76
CA ILE A 184 10.18 -4.98 -1.40
C ILE A 184 9.00 -5.08 -0.43
N ASP A 185 9.06 -6.07 0.44
CA ASP A 185 8.12 -6.26 1.54
C ASP A 185 8.83 -6.13 2.89
N LEU A 186 8.51 -5.06 3.61
CA LEU A 186 9.06 -4.69 4.91
C LEU A 186 7.94 -4.49 5.94
N SER A 187 6.83 -5.21 5.76
CA SER A 187 5.66 -5.16 6.66
C SER A 187 6.04 -5.48 8.10
N SER A 188 5.35 -4.86 9.05
CA SER A 188 5.47 -5.14 10.49
C SER A 188 6.93 -5.05 10.98
N ASN A 189 7.54 -3.89 10.77
CA ASN A 189 8.88 -3.54 11.23
C ASN A 189 8.81 -2.29 12.14
N PHE A 190 9.96 -1.71 12.50
CA PHE A 190 10.03 -0.48 13.29
C PHE A 190 10.54 0.71 12.49
N ILE A 191 10.34 0.72 11.17
CA ILE A 191 10.93 1.71 10.28
C ILE A 191 10.32 3.07 10.60
N SER A 192 11.12 3.96 11.19
CA SER A 192 10.72 5.34 11.47
C SER A 192 11.22 6.34 10.44
N TRP A 193 12.26 5.96 9.69
CA TRP A 193 12.92 6.85 8.74
C TRP A 193 13.50 6.07 7.55
N ALA A 194 13.40 6.69 6.37
CA ALA A 194 14.03 6.23 5.14
C ALA A 194 14.73 7.41 4.48
N ASP A 195 15.93 7.17 3.94
CA ASP A 195 16.61 8.13 3.07
C ASP A 195 15.67 8.57 1.93
N ALA A 196 15.70 9.86 1.58
CA ALA A 196 14.79 10.41 0.59
C ALA A 196 14.91 9.66 -0.75
N ASP A 197 16.13 9.37 -1.20
CA ASP A 197 16.43 8.72 -2.47
C ASP A 197 16.56 7.20 -2.39
N ALA A 198 16.23 6.57 -1.25
CA ALA A 198 16.43 5.14 -1.01
C ALA A 198 15.85 4.23 -2.10
N PHE A 199 14.67 4.60 -2.63
CA PHE A 199 13.97 3.82 -3.66
C PHE A 199 13.98 4.47 -5.04
N ARG A 200 14.27 5.77 -5.12
CA ARG A 200 14.17 6.57 -6.35
C ARG A 200 15.01 6.00 -7.50
N LEU A 201 16.20 5.50 -7.17
CA LEU A 201 17.19 5.01 -8.14
C LEU A 201 17.01 3.54 -8.51
N LEU A 202 15.95 2.87 -8.05
CA LEU A 202 15.66 1.48 -8.38
C LEU A 202 14.85 1.42 -9.69
N PRO A 203 15.46 1.05 -10.82
CA PRO A 203 14.87 1.24 -12.15
C PRO A 203 13.76 0.24 -12.47
N SER A 204 13.60 -0.81 -11.66
CA SER A 204 12.63 -1.89 -11.89
C SER A 204 11.61 -2.04 -10.76
N LEU A 205 11.66 -1.19 -9.73
CA LEU A 205 10.82 -1.35 -8.55
C LEU A 205 9.37 -1.02 -8.90
N GLN A 206 8.47 -1.97 -8.63
CA GLN A 206 7.04 -1.92 -8.96
C GLN A 206 6.17 -1.98 -7.72
N GLU A 207 6.59 -2.68 -6.68
CA GLU A 207 5.82 -2.87 -5.45
C GLU A 207 6.64 -2.51 -4.21
N LEU A 208 6.11 -1.59 -3.40
CA LEU A 208 6.68 -1.23 -2.11
C LEU A 208 5.61 -1.41 -1.02
N ILE A 209 5.90 -2.32 -0.08
CA ILE A 209 4.97 -2.76 0.96
C ILE A 209 5.62 -2.46 2.31
N LEU A 210 5.07 -1.49 3.02
CA LEU A 210 5.53 -0.93 4.29
C LEU A 210 4.42 -0.84 5.37
N PRO A 211 3.34 -1.65 5.37
CA PRO A 211 2.32 -1.54 6.39
C PRO A 211 2.88 -1.85 7.77
N GLU A 212 2.24 -1.31 8.82
CA GLU A 212 2.59 -1.56 10.22
C GLU A 212 4.04 -1.16 10.56
N ASN A 213 4.40 0.07 10.20
CA ASN A 213 5.69 0.67 10.52
C ASN A 213 5.49 1.97 11.33
N ARG A 214 6.52 2.81 11.42
CA ARG A 214 6.51 4.05 12.22
C ARG A 214 6.90 5.26 11.38
N LEU A 215 6.70 5.18 10.05
CA LEU A 215 7.11 6.23 9.12
C LEU A 215 6.36 7.52 9.44
N THR A 216 7.11 8.62 9.52
CA THR A 216 6.57 9.99 9.65
C THR A 216 6.69 10.77 8.35
N ALA A 217 7.30 10.20 7.30
CA ALA A 217 7.40 10.79 5.98
C ALA A 217 7.54 9.67 4.94
N LEU A 218 7.01 9.92 3.74
CA LEU A 218 7.13 9.00 2.62
C LEU A 218 8.41 9.32 1.82
N PRO A 219 9.25 8.32 1.52
CA PRO A 219 10.43 8.50 0.69
C PRO A 219 10.07 8.73 -0.79
N GLU A 220 11.07 9.11 -1.59
CA GLU A 220 10.90 9.40 -3.01
C GLU A 220 10.70 8.09 -3.79
N LEU A 221 9.57 7.99 -4.48
CA LEU A 221 9.20 6.78 -5.20
C LEU A 221 9.77 6.79 -6.63
N PRO A 222 10.18 5.64 -7.17
CA PRO A 222 10.57 5.52 -8.57
C PRO A 222 9.33 5.61 -9.48
N ARG A 223 9.52 6.13 -10.70
CA ARG A 223 8.43 6.28 -11.69
C ARG A 223 7.82 4.97 -12.16
N THR A 224 8.49 3.85 -11.89
CA THR A 224 8.05 2.49 -12.22
C THR A 224 7.11 1.87 -11.20
N ILE A 225 6.86 2.56 -10.08
CA ILE A 225 6.01 2.05 -9.01
C ILE A 225 4.57 1.85 -9.51
N VAL A 226 4.01 0.68 -9.23
CA VAL A 226 2.65 0.26 -9.57
C VAL A 226 1.79 0.18 -8.32
N ARG A 227 2.36 -0.29 -7.20
CA ARG A 227 1.68 -0.42 -5.92
C ARG A 227 2.53 0.13 -4.78
N LEU A 228 1.92 1.01 -4.01
CA LEU A 228 2.42 1.46 -2.73
C LEU A 228 1.40 1.11 -1.64
N ASP A 229 1.86 0.34 -0.65
CA ASP A 229 1.13 0.09 0.57
C ASP A 229 1.95 0.61 1.76
N ALA A 230 1.52 1.71 2.36
CA ALA A 230 2.12 2.28 3.56
C ALA A 230 1.04 2.53 4.63
N ARG A 231 0.06 1.63 4.72
CA ARG A 231 -0.99 1.66 5.75
C ARG A 231 -0.40 1.53 7.16
N LEU A 232 -1.18 1.86 8.19
CA LEU A 232 -0.79 1.62 9.60
C LEU A 232 0.59 2.20 9.92
N ASN A 233 0.80 3.46 9.53
CA ASN A 233 2.02 4.23 9.79
C ASN A 233 1.65 5.51 10.56
N ARG A 234 2.55 6.49 10.61
CA ARG A 234 2.35 7.76 11.32
C ARG A 234 2.61 8.94 10.40
N ILE A 235 2.25 8.80 9.12
CA ILE A 235 2.58 9.79 8.10
C ILE A 235 1.57 10.94 8.21
N PRO A 236 1.99 12.15 8.62
CA PRO A 236 1.17 13.33 8.52
C PRO A 236 1.19 13.85 7.08
N SER A 237 0.26 14.74 6.76
CA SER A 237 0.25 15.42 5.46
C SER A 237 1.58 16.11 5.11
N THR A 238 2.28 16.68 6.10
CA THR A 238 3.60 17.31 5.92
C THR A 238 4.72 16.31 5.62
N GLY A 239 4.49 15.02 5.89
CA GLY A 239 5.38 13.92 5.54
C GLY A 239 5.28 13.52 4.06
N LEU A 240 4.33 14.08 3.32
CA LEU A 240 4.20 13.91 1.88
C LEU A 240 4.75 15.14 1.17
N ARG A 241 5.57 14.93 0.14
CA ARG A 241 6.03 16.04 -0.69
C ARG A 241 4.90 16.60 -1.56
N PRO A 242 4.90 17.91 -1.85
CA PRO A 242 3.98 18.47 -2.82
C PRO A 242 4.09 17.72 -4.14
N GLU A 243 2.94 17.37 -4.71
CA GLU A 243 2.86 16.64 -5.98
C GLU A 243 3.61 15.29 -6.02
N ALA A 244 3.83 14.64 -4.86
CA ALA A 244 4.61 13.41 -4.75
C ALA A 244 4.18 12.28 -5.70
N PHE A 245 2.90 12.23 -6.07
CA PHE A 245 2.33 11.18 -6.92
C PHE A 245 2.10 11.60 -8.38
N ARG A 246 2.31 12.88 -8.73
CA ARG A 246 1.98 13.45 -10.05
C ARG A 246 2.64 12.71 -11.22
N ASP A 247 3.92 12.39 -11.05
CA ASP A 247 4.75 11.79 -12.10
C ASP A 247 4.67 10.25 -12.14
N LEU A 248 3.94 9.62 -11.22
CA LEU A 248 3.87 8.16 -11.06
C LEU A 248 2.81 7.57 -11.98
N LYS A 249 3.03 7.67 -13.29
CA LYS A 249 2.08 7.29 -14.35
C LYS A 249 1.75 5.79 -14.43
N GLN A 250 2.44 4.97 -13.65
CA GLN A 250 2.18 3.53 -13.54
C GLN A 250 1.48 3.14 -12.24
N LEU A 251 1.33 4.08 -11.30
CA LEU A 251 0.76 3.81 -9.98
C LEU A 251 -0.73 3.52 -10.12
N GLN A 252 -1.13 2.33 -9.67
CA GLN A 252 -2.50 1.82 -9.72
C GLN A 252 -3.10 1.68 -8.33
N PHE A 253 -2.29 1.33 -7.33
CA PHE A 253 -2.75 1.06 -5.98
C PHE A 253 -1.99 1.96 -5.00
N LEU A 254 -2.70 2.87 -4.33
CA LEU A 254 -2.16 3.75 -3.31
C LEU A 254 -2.92 3.54 -2.00
N HIS A 255 -2.28 2.85 -1.07
CA HIS A 255 -2.87 2.52 0.23
C HIS A 255 -2.13 3.25 1.34
N LEU A 256 -2.82 4.21 1.95
CA LEU A 256 -2.33 5.10 3.00
C LEU A 256 -3.32 5.18 4.17
N SER A 257 -4.14 4.14 4.37
CA SER A 257 -5.06 4.06 5.50
C SER A 257 -4.34 4.03 6.83
N ASP A 258 -5.03 4.42 7.90
CA ASP A 258 -4.51 4.35 9.27
C ASP A 258 -3.18 5.12 9.39
N ASN A 259 -3.21 6.37 8.94
CA ASN A 259 -2.11 7.34 9.02
C ASN A 259 -2.63 8.63 9.68
N GLN A 260 -1.92 9.74 9.52
CA GLN A 260 -2.23 11.03 10.14
C GLN A 260 -2.47 12.11 9.08
N LEU A 261 -3.00 11.74 7.92
CA LEU A 261 -3.22 12.66 6.80
C LEU A 261 -4.40 13.59 7.11
N ASP A 262 -4.21 14.90 6.89
CA ASP A 262 -5.23 15.93 7.10
C ASP A 262 -5.93 16.35 5.79
N TYR A 263 -5.39 15.93 4.64
CA TYR A 263 -5.95 16.16 3.30
C TYR A 263 -5.63 15.00 2.36
N ILE A 264 -6.40 14.90 1.27
CA ILE A 264 -6.17 13.94 0.19
C ILE A 264 -4.96 14.43 -0.63
N PRO A 265 -3.90 13.62 -0.82
CA PRO A 265 -2.74 14.06 -1.58
C PRO A 265 -3.10 14.28 -3.05
N ALA A 266 -2.86 15.49 -3.56
CA ALA A 266 -3.14 15.89 -4.93
C ALA A 266 -1.89 16.51 -5.60
N PRO A 267 -1.75 16.42 -6.94
CA PRO A 267 -2.61 15.67 -7.85
C PRO A 267 -2.34 14.15 -7.80
N LEU A 268 -3.40 13.36 -8.01
CA LEU A 268 -3.31 11.90 -8.14
C LEU A 268 -3.09 11.50 -9.61
N PRO A 269 -2.33 10.43 -9.90
CA PRO A 269 -2.07 10.03 -11.28
C PRO A 269 -3.31 9.42 -11.95
N GLU A 270 -3.47 9.66 -13.25
CA GLU A 270 -4.58 9.13 -14.07
C GLU A 270 -4.64 7.60 -14.10
N SER A 271 -3.51 6.92 -13.85
CA SER A 271 -3.42 5.46 -13.80
C SER A 271 -4.03 4.84 -12.54
N LEU A 272 -4.34 5.66 -11.53
CA LEU A 272 -4.78 5.17 -10.21
C LEU A 272 -6.13 4.45 -10.31
N ARG A 273 -6.20 3.29 -9.66
CA ARG A 273 -7.39 2.42 -9.64
C ARG A 273 -8.01 2.28 -8.26
N SER A 274 -7.16 2.20 -7.24
CA SER A 274 -7.57 2.06 -5.85
C SER A 274 -6.82 3.07 -4.99
N LEU A 275 -7.59 3.83 -4.20
CA LEU A 275 -7.10 4.81 -3.24
C LEU A 275 -7.73 4.52 -1.87
N HIS A 276 -6.89 4.07 -0.93
CA HIS A 276 -7.32 3.79 0.44
C HIS A 276 -6.75 4.85 1.38
N LEU A 277 -7.64 5.63 1.97
CA LEU A 277 -7.33 6.71 2.90
C LEU A 277 -8.16 6.62 4.18
N GLN A 278 -8.80 5.47 4.44
CA GLN A 278 -9.62 5.28 5.63
C GLN A 278 -8.82 5.50 6.92
N ASN A 279 -9.51 5.91 7.99
CA ASN A 279 -8.92 6.15 9.31
C ASN A 279 -7.73 7.13 9.29
N ASN A 280 -7.93 8.29 8.66
CA ASN A 280 -7.02 9.43 8.73
C ASN A 280 -7.75 10.63 9.39
N ASN A 281 -7.18 11.83 9.30
CA ASN A 281 -7.76 13.07 9.83
C ASN A 281 -8.20 14.03 8.70
N ILE A 282 -8.62 13.49 7.56
CA ILE A 282 -8.98 14.28 6.38
C ILE A 282 -10.29 15.02 6.66
N GLN A 283 -10.23 16.36 6.64
CA GLN A 283 -11.39 17.22 6.96
C GLN A 283 -11.99 17.89 5.73
N THR A 284 -11.20 18.09 4.67
CA THR A 284 -11.59 18.84 3.49
C THR A 284 -10.96 18.26 2.23
N MET A 285 -11.55 18.55 1.08
CA MET A 285 -10.98 18.27 -0.23
C MET A 285 -11.29 19.43 -1.19
N HIS A 286 -10.48 19.57 -2.23
CA HIS A 286 -10.71 20.58 -3.27
C HIS A 286 -11.60 20.01 -4.39
N GLU A 287 -12.28 20.88 -5.15
CA GLU A 287 -13.17 20.48 -6.25
C GLU A 287 -12.44 19.79 -7.40
N ASP A 288 -11.13 19.95 -7.51
CA ASP A 288 -10.29 19.30 -8.53
C ASP A 288 -9.52 18.06 -8.01
N THR A 289 -9.89 17.55 -6.83
CA THR A 289 -9.14 16.45 -6.18
C THR A 289 -9.10 15.17 -7.02
N PHE A 290 -10.25 14.76 -7.57
CA PHE A 290 -10.33 13.57 -8.42
C PHE A 290 -10.66 13.87 -9.88
N CYS A 291 -11.28 15.01 -10.15
CA CYS A 291 -11.86 15.38 -11.44
C CYS A 291 -11.33 16.74 -11.89
N ASP A 292 -11.17 16.96 -13.19
CA ASP A 292 -10.86 18.30 -13.69
C ASP A 292 -12.12 19.17 -13.63
N SER A 293 -12.09 20.21 -12.78
CA SER A 293 -13.17 21.19 -12.66
C SER A 293 -13.49 21.94 -13.97
N GLN A 294 -12.56 21.94 -14.93
CA GLN A 294 -12.70 22.62 -16.22
C GLN A 294 -13.19 21.69 -17.34
N ASP A 295 -13.06 20.36 -17.18
CA ASP A 295 -13.46 19.38 -18.19
C ASP A 295 -14.46 18.37 -17.63
N HIS A 296 -15.75 18.70 -17.76
CA HIS A 296 -16.83 17.81 -17.33
C HIS A 296 -17.08 16.62 -18.29
N SER A 297 -16.35 16.53 -19.41
CA SER A 297 -16.47 15.41 -20.35
C SER A 297 -15.57 14.24 -19.98
N GLN A 298 -14.54 14.49 -19.16
CA GLN A 298 -13.62 13.46 -18.70
C GLN A 298 -14.31 12.54 -17.69
N ILE A 299 -14.21 11.23 -17.93
CA ILE A 299 -14.64 10.19 -16.98
C ILE A 299 -13.40 9.42 -16.58
N ARG A 300 -13.08 9.42 -15.29
CA ARG A 300 -11.92 8.72 -14.75
C ARG A 300 -12.27 7.26 -14.46
N ARG A 301 -12.47 6.49 -15.54
CA ARG A 301 -12.94 5.10 -15.47
C ARG A 301 -12.03 4.16 -14.69
N ALA A 302 -10.74 4.44 -14.64
CA ALA A 302 -9.78 3.58 -13.96
C ALA A 302 -9.94 3.60 -12.44
N LEU A 303 -10.31 4.75 -11.86
CA LEU A 303 -10.42 4.94 -10.42
C LEU A 303 -11.78 4.44 -9.93
N GLU A 304 -11.81 3.20 -9.48
CA GLU A 304 -13.05 2.48 -9.14
C GLU A 304 -13.27 2.36 -7.63
N ASP A 305 -12.19 2.34 -6.87
CA ASP A 305 -12.21 2.07 -5.43
C ASP A 305 -11.56 3.21 -4.65
N ILE A 306 -12.38 4.03 -3.99
CA ILE A 306 -11.93 5.13 -3.14
C ILE A 306 -12.54 4.95 -1.77
N ARG A 307 -11.68 4.83 -0.76
CA ARG A 307 -12.07 4.67 0.64
C ARG A 307 -11.61 5.85 1.47
N LEU A 308 -12.58 6.54 2.06
CA LEU A 308 -12.43 7.71 2.93
C LEU A 308 -13.17 7.50 4.26
N ASP A 309 -13.69 6.31 4.54
CA ASP A 309 -14.33 5.95 5.80
C ASP A 309 -13.42 6.20 7.01
N GLY A 310 -14.00 6.54 8.16
CA GLY A 310 -13.20 6.87 9.36
C GLY A 310 -12.44 8.21 9.30
N ASN A 311 -12.74 9.08 8.34
CA ASN A 311 -12.28 10.48 8.32
C ASN A 311 -13.41 11.44 8.72
N PRO A 312 -13.09 12.62 9.28
CA PRO A 312 -14.08 13.64 9.65
C PRO A 312 -14.73 14.37 8.45
N ILE A 313 -14.22 14.21 7.24
CA ILE A 313 -14.76 14.84 6.03
C ILE A 313 -16.22 14.43 5.77
N ASN A 314 -17.07 15.41 5.45
CA ASN A 314 -18.41 15.17 4.92
C ASN A 314 -18.38 15.28 3.38
N LEU A 315 -18.53 14.13 2.72
CA LEU A 315 -18.47 14.01 1.26
C LEU A 315 -19.65 14.72 0.56
N SER A 316 -20.79 14.95 1.22
CA SER A 316 -21.93 15.64 0.61
C SER A 316 -21.64 17.12 0.31
N LEU A 317 -20.61 17.69 0.93
CA LEU A 317 -20.20 19.08 0.73
C LEU A 317 -19.34 19.26 -0.53
N PHE A 318 -18.84 18.18 -1.13
CA PHE A 318 -17.87 18.23 -2.24
C PHE A 318 -18.31 17.42 -3.48
N PRO A 319 -19.56 17.52 -3.97
CA PRO A 319 -20.02 16.72 -5.12
C PRO A 319 -19.20 16.97 -6.40
N ASN A 320 -18.67 18.19 -6.56
CA ASN A 320 -17.83 18.56 -7.69
C ASN A 320 -16.46 17.86 -7.67
N ALA A 321 -16.00 17.36 -6.52
CA ALA A 321 -14.71 16.69 -6.44
C ALA A 321 -14.71 15.31 -7.10
N TYR A 322 -15.87 14.66 -7.25
CA TYR A 322 -16.00 13.26 -7.67
C TYR A 322 -17.04 13.02 -8.78
N PHE A 323 -17.53 14.05 -9.46
CA PHE A 323 -18.56 13.90 -10.51
C PHE A 323 -18.12 13.02 -11.70
N CYS A 324 -16.83 12.99 -12.00
CA CYS A 324 -16.23 12.25 -13.12
C CYS A 324 -15.99 10.77 -12.81
N LEU A 325 -16.26 10.33 -11.58
CA LEU A 325 -15.96 8.98 -11.12
C LEU A 325 -17.09 8.01 -11.45
N PRO A 326 -16.77 6.76 -11.84
CA PRO A 326 -17.78 5.76 -12.16
C PRO A 326 -18.55 5.28 -10.92
N ARG A 327 -17.98 5.47 -9.72
CA ARG A 327 -18.54 5.08 -8.43
C ARG A 327 -18.30 6.18 -7.40
N LEU A 328 -19.23 6.33 -6.47
CA LEU A 328 -19.08 7.26 -5.34
C LEU A 328 -17.96 6.76 -4.41
N PRO A 329 -17.16 7.66 -3.82
CA PRO A 329 -16.25 7.29 -2.75
C PRO A 329 -17.00 6.68 -1.56
N THR A 330 -16.41 5.67 -0.95
CA THR A 330 -16.90 5.10 0.32
C THR A 330 -16.51 6.03 1.45
N GLY A 331 -17.48 6.51 2.24
CA GLY A 331 -17.21 7.40 3.35
C GLY A 331 -18.49 8.01 3.92
N HIS A 332 -18.31 9.07 4.70
CA HIS A 332 -19.39 9.73 5.42
C HIS A 332 -20.04 10.85 4.58
N PHE A 333 -21.38 10.86 4.49
CA PHE A 333 -22.15 11.82 3.69
C PHE A 333 -23.17 12.64 4.52
N PHE A 334 -23.31 12.41 5.83
CA PHE A 334 -24.38 13.03 6.63
C PHE A 334 -23.98 13.44 8.04
#